data_AF-A0A229R8W9-F1
#
_entry.id   AF-A0A229R8W9-F1
#
_cell.length_a   1.000
_cell.length_b   1.000
_cell.length_c   1.000
_cell.angle_alpha   90.00
_cell.angle_beta   90.00
_cell.angle_gamma   90.00
#
_symmetry.space_group_name_H-M   'P 1'
#
loop_
_entity.id
_entity.type
_entity.pdbx_description
1 polymer ?
#
loop_
_entity_poly.entity_id
_entity_poly.type
_entity_poly.pdbx_seq_one_letter_code
_entity_poly.pdbx_strand_id
1 'polypeptide(L)'
;LMYDKALAELPVSHGEGGWRADVTRWAEDLWAFYLRHPWVLQISQARPVLGPNEYVVLEALVKILRRTGLGPVMLRRLVSALYSCVREPARTASEARQAEKATGQSDDEWWYARSAHLREVSPDFAERFPTLTWMEGEQAFRMEDETVSYLEQEAREAFELSLAVLLDGIEVSMKAE
;
A
#
# COMPACT_ATOMS: atom_id res chain seq x y z
N LEU A 1 21.13 9.60 8.96
CA LEU A 1 19.99 10.44 9.45
C LEU A 1 18.92 9.51 10.03
N MET A 2 17.93 9.98 10.81
CA MET A 2 16.93 9.09 11.44
C MET A 2 16.20 8.20 10.41
N TYR A 3 15.73 8.80 9.31
CA TYR A 3 15.16 8.11 8.14
C TYR A 3 16.08 7.01 7.61
N ASP A 4 17.29 7.39 7.20
CA ASP A 4 18.29 6.48 6.64
C ASP A 4 18.71 5.37 7.63
N LYS A 5 18.73 5.63 8.94
CA LYS A 5 18.99 4.59 9.94
C LYS A 5 17.85 3.57 10.04
N ALA A 6 16.60 4.02 9.98
CA ALA A 6 15.44 3.12 10.03
C ALA A 6 15.42 2.18 8.82
N LEU A 7 15.80 2.66 7.62
CA LEU A 7 15.88 1.83 6.42
C LEU A 7 16.85 0.65 6.54
N ALA A 8 17.82 0.70 7.45
CA ALA A 8 18.72 -0.42 7.70
C ALA A 8 18.02 -1.66 8.30
N GLU A 9 16.79 -1.50 8.79
CA GLU A 9 15.96 -2.61 9.30
C GLU A 9 15.29 -3.41 8.19
N LEU A 10 15.22 -2.87 6.96
CA LEU A 10 14.64 -3.59 5.83
C LEU A 10 15.57 -4.74 5.40
N PRO A 11 15.04 -5.94 5.17
CA PRO A 11 15.76 -7.00 4.47
C PRO A 11 16.18 -6.54 3.08
N VAL A 12 17.39 -6.91 2.67
CA VAL A 12 17.99 -6.50 1.37
C VAL A 12 18.41 -7.69 0.51
N SER A 13 18.19 -8.91 1.03
CA SER A 13 18.51 -10.16 0.37
C SER A 13 17.20 -10.85 -0.02
N HIS A 14 16.88 -10.81 -1.32
CA HIS A 14 15.76 -11.52 -1.90
C HIS A 14 16.27 -12.25 -3.15
N GLY A 15 16.18 -13.58 -3.20
CA GLY A 15 16.76 -14.34 -4.31
C GLY A 15 16.37 -15.81 -4.44
N GLU A 16 15.43 -16.30 -3.64
CA GLU A 16 15.21 -17.74 -3.46
C GLU A 16 14.00 -18.27 -4.24
N GLY A 17 13.19 -17.41 -4.87
CA GLY A 17 11.88 -17.80 -5.44
C GLY A 17 11.55 -17.24 -6.84
N GLY A 18 12.50 -16.61 -7.53
CA GLY A 18 12.25 -15.91 -8.79
C GLY A 18 11.76 -14.47 -8.63
N TRP A 19 11.70 -13.70 -9.72
CA TRP A 19 11.43 -12.25 -9.68
C TRP A 19 10.11 -11.91 -9.01
N ARG A 20 9.03 -12.63 -9.34
CA ARG A 20 7.70 -12.34 -8.79
C ARG A 20 7.66 -12.55 -7.28
N ALA A 21 8.09 -13.71 -6.80
CA ALA A 21 8.11 -14.03 -5.37
C ALA A 21 9.04 -13.11 -4.57
N ASP A 22 10.19 -12.73 -5.16
CA ASP A 22 11.12 -11.80 -4.52
C ASP A 22 10.56 -10.37 -4.42
N VAL A 23 9.85 -9.86 -5.44
CA VAL A 23 9.15 -8.56 -5.33
C VAL A 23 8.04 -8.63 -4.31
N THR A 24 7.28 -9.73 -4.25
CA THR A 24 6.24 -9.92 -3.23
C THR A 24 6.82 -9.85 -1.83
N ARG A 25 7.90 -10.60 -1.54
CA ARG A 25 8.58 -10.54 -0.24
C ARG A 25 9.09 -9.15 0.10
N TRP A 26 9.74 -8.49 -0.85
CA TRP A 26 10.20 -7.11 -0.68
C TRP A 26 9.04 -6.16 -0.32
N ALA A 27 7.88 -6.32 -0.99
CA ALA A 27 6.71 -5.49 -0.75
C ALA A 27 6.09 -5.74 0.64
N GLU A 28 6.04 -6.98 1.08
CA GLU A 28 5.58 -7.37 2.43
C GLU A 28 6.52 -6.83 3.53
N ASP A 29 7.83 -6.93 3.32
CA ASP A 29 8.82 -6.38 4.26
C ASP A 29 8.69 -4.85 4.35
N LEU A 30 8.47 -4.18 3.23
CA LEU A 30 8.26 -2.73 3.17
C LEU A 30 6.94 -2.31 3.82
N TRP A 31 5.86 -3.07 3.64
CA TRP A 31 4.58 -2.89 4.33
C TRP A 31 4.77 -2.96 5.85
N ALA A 32 5.38 -4.05 6.33
CA ALA A 32 5.65 -4.25 7.75
C ALA A 32 6.54 -3.15 8.34
N PHE A 33 7.53 -2.68 7.57
CA PHE A 33 8.38 -1.56 7.95
C PHE A 33 7.58 -0.26 8.10
N TYR A 34 6.72 0.09 7.16
CA TYR A 34 5.91 1.31 7.24
C TYR A 34 4.95 1.30 8.44
N LEU A 35 4.34 0.15 8.74
CA LEU A 35 3.47 0.03 9.92
C LEU A 35 4.25 0.10 11.24
N ARG A 36 5.51 -0.33 11.26
CA ARG A 36 6.41 -0.22 12.42
C ARG A 36 6.93 1.22 12.61
N HIS A 37 7.15 1.93 11.50
CA HIS A 37 7.72 3.28 11.44
C HIS A 37 6.80 4.27 10.72
N PRO A 38 5.58 4.53 11.24
CA PRO A 38 4.58 5.32 10.52
C PRO A 38 5.01 6.77 10.24
N TRP A 39 5.93 7.33 11.04
CA TRP A 39 6.54 8.64 10.83
C TRP A 39 7.29 8.76 9.49
N VAL A 40 7.76 7.63 8.92
CA VAL A 40 8.43 7.63 7.61
C VAL A 40 7.48 8.04 6.48
N LEU A 41 6.19 7.72 6.62
CA LEU A 41 5.16 8.02 5.61
C LEU A 41 4.91 9.53 5.47
N GLN A 42 5.22 10.31 6.51
CA GLN A 42 5.09 11.77 6.54
C GLN A 42 6.26 12.50 5.86
N ILE A 43 7.35 11.78 5.53
CA ILE A 43 8.52 12.37 4.88
C ILE A 43 8.25 12.54 3.38
N SER A 44 8.50 13.75 2.86
CA SER A 44 8.33 14.05 1.43
C SER A 44 9.32 13.29 0.56
N GLN A 45 8.82 12.58 -0.44
CA GLN A 45 9.64 11.94 -1.47
C GLN A 45 10.12 12.90 -2.57
N ALA A 46 9.62 14.14 -2.60
CA ALA A 46 10.03 15.12 -3.61
C ALA A 46 11.49 15.60 -3.41
N ARG A 47 11.98 15.53 -2.17
CA ARG A 47 13.36 15.86 -1.78
C ARG A 47 13.82 14.86 -0.73
N PRO A 48 14.08 13.61 -1.12
CA PRO A 48 14.39 12.56 -0.16
C PRO A 48 15.72 12.86 0.51
N VAL A 49 15.87 12.36 1.73
CA VAL A 49 17.16 12.32 2.40
C VAL A 49 18.02 11.28 1.69
N LEU A 50 19.03 11.72 0.95
CA LEU A 50 19.98 10.84 0.27
C LEU A 50 20.95 10.25 1.30
N GLY A 51 20.69 9.02 1.72
CA GLY A 51 21.53 8.27 2.64
C GLY A 51 21.96 6.91 2.08
N PRO A 52 23.03 6.30 2.60
CA PRO A 52 23.53 5.01 2.11
C PRO A 52 22.48 3.90 2.12
N ASN A 53 21.65 3.78 3.16
CA ASN A 53 20.69 2.70 3.28
C ASN A 53 19.51 2.86 2.31
N GLU A 54 19.13 4.09 1.96
CA GLU A 54 18.17 4.36 0.88
C GLU A 54 18.62 3.70 -0.43
N TYR A 55 19.90 3.88 -0.78
CA TYR A 55 20.45 3.25 -1.98
C TYR A 55 20.60 1.75 -1.86
N VAL A 56 20.89 1.21 -0.67
CA VAL A 56 20.93 -0.25 -0.46
C VAL A 56 19.54 -0.86 -0.69
N VAL A 57 18.48 -0.27 -0.14
CA VAL A 57 17.10 -0.75 -0.30
C VAL A 57 16.66 -0.62 -1.76
N LEU A 58 16.95 0.52 -2.41
CA LEU A 58 16.66 0.72 -3.82
C LEU A 58 17.39 -0.30 -4.71
N GLU A 59 18.68 -0.53 -4.46
CA GLU A 59 19.49 -1.50 -5.19
C GLU A 59 18.94 -2.92 -5.04
N ALA A 60 18.44 -3.29 -3.86
CA ALA A 60 17.82 -4.60 -3.63
C ALA A 60 16.63 -4.83 -4.57
N LEU A 61 15.69 -3.88 -4.66
CA LEU A 61 14.56 -3.98 -5.58
C LEU A 61 15.01 -4.00 -7.06
N VAL A 62 15.96 -3.13 -7.42
CA VAL A 62 16.46 -3.05 -8.80
C VAL A 62 17.14 -4.37 -9.22
N LYS A 63 17.87 -5.04 -8.31
CA LYS A 63 18.46 -6.37 -8.58
C LYS A 63 17.41 -7.42 -8.87
N ILE A 64 16.32 -7.44 -8.11
CA ILE A 64 15.19 -8.36 -8.34
C ILE A 64 14.60 -8.12 -9.73
N LEU A 65 14.27 -6.85 -10.01
CA LEU A 65 13.62 -6.45 -11.25
C LEU A 65 14.52 -6.61 -12.48
N ARG A 66 15.84 -6.48 -12.36
CA ARG A 66 16.74 -6.72 -13.50
C ARG A 66 16.66 -8.13 -14.06
N ARG A 67 16.22 -9.11 -13.27
CA ARG A 67 16.03 -10.50 -13.73
C ARG A 67 14.82 -10.67 -14.66
N THR A 68 13.95 -9.66 -14.79
CA THR A 68 12.83 -9.69 -15.75
C THR A 68 13.28 -9.48 -17.19
N GLY A 69 14.51 -8.96 -17.40
CA GLY A 69 15.02 -8.62 -18.73
C GLY A 69 14.62 -7.22 -19.21
N LEU A 70 13.69 -6.55 -18.52
CA LEU A 70 13.15 -5.25 -18.94
C LEU A 70 14.20 -4.15 -18.98
N GLY A 71 14.06 -3.25 -19.96
CA GLY A 71 14.94 -2.09 -20.12
C GLY A 71 14.94 -1.10 -18.93
N PRO A 72 16.04 -0.35 -18.71
CA PRO A 72 16.24 0.49 -17.53
C PRO A 72 15.21 1.61 -17.35
N VAL A 73 14.68 2.17 -18.45
CA VAL A 73 13.63 3.21 -18.41
C VAL A 73 12.33 2.65 -17.85
N MET A 74 11.97 1.42 -18.24
CA MET A 74 10.80 0.74 -17.70
C MET A 74 11.00 0.41 -16.22
N LEU A 75 12.16 -0.16 -15.88
CA LEU A 75 12.48 -0.50 -14.48
C LEU A 75 12.38 0.71 -13.54
N ARG A 76 12.86 1.88 -13.96
CA ARG A 76 12.77 3.10 -13.13
C ARG A 76 11.32 3.49 -12.79
N ARG A 77 10.39 3.28 -13.73
CA ARG A 77 8.95 3.56 -13.56
C ARG A 77 8.30 2.49 -12.69
N LEU A 78 8.63 1.22 -12.91
CA LEU A 78 8.15 0.10 -12.09
C LEU A 78 8.58 0.22 -10.63
N VAL A 79 9.83 0.61 -10.37
CA VAL A 79 10.30 0.93 -9.00
C VAL A 79 9.37 1.95 -8.36
N SER A 80 9.09 3.06 -9.03
CA SER A 80 8.21 4.09 -8.49
C SER A 80 6.79 3.56 -8.22
N ALA A 81 6.22 2.79 -9.15
CA ALA A 81 4.89 2.23 -9.02
C ALA A 81 4.80 1.24 -7.85
N LEU A 82 5.80 0.38 -7.69
CA LEU A 82 5.88 -0.60 -6.60
C LEU A 82 6.02 0.10 -5.23
N TYR A 83 6.86 1.13 -5.12
CA TYR A 83 6.92 1.90 -3.87
C TYR A 83 5.57 2.54 -3.52
N SER A 84 4.88 3.13 -4.51
CA SER A 84 3.56 3.74 -4.30
C SER A 84 2.50 2.70 -3.92
N CYS A 85 2.49 1.52 -4.54
CA CYS A 85 1.49 0.49 -4.25
C CYS A 85 1.57 -0.05 -2.82
N VAL A 86 2.77 -0.05 -2.21
CA VAL A 86 2.93 -0.40 -0.79
C VAL A 86 2.67 0.81 0.11
N ARG A 87 3.21 1.98 -0.25
CA ARG A 87 3.21 3.16 0.62
C ARG A 87 1.82 3.70 0.87
N GLU A 88 0.98 3.76 -0.16
CA GLU A 88 -0.33 4.40 -0.04
C GLU A 88 -1.27 3.63 0.88
N PRO A 89 -1.49 2.32 0.71
CA PRO A 89 -2.36 1.60 1.62
C PRO A 89 -1.72 1.46 3.02
N ALA A 90 -0.39 1.37 3.15
CA ALA A 90 0.26 1.38 4.47
C ALA A 90 0.03 2.69 5.23
N ARG A 91 -0.10 3.81 4.49
CA ARG A 91 -0.50 5.11 5.05
C ARG A 91 -1.93 5.10 5.54
N THR A 92 -2.88 4.62 4.75
CA THR A 92 -4.27 4.48 5.17
C THR A 92 -4.40 3.62 6.43
N ALA A 93 -3.75 2.46 6.47
CA ALA A 93 -3.73 1.59 7.66
C ALA A 93 -3.11 2.29 8.88
N SER A 94 -2.00 3.00 8.70
CA SER A 94 -1.38 3.77 9.78
C SER A 94 -2.27 4.92 10.28
N GLU A 95 -2.99 5.59 9.39
CA GLU A 95 -3.92 6.67 9.73
C GLU A 95 -5.11 6.12 10.52
N ALA A 96 -5.68 4.99 10.12
CA ALA A 96 -6.75 4.31 10.85
C ALA A 96 -6.31 3.98 12.30
N ARG A 97 -5.16 3.32 12.46
CA ARG A 97 -4.58 3.00 13.79
C ARG A 97 -4.33 4.23 14.67
N GLN A 98 -4.03 5.39 14.06
CA GLN A 98 -3.78 6.63 14.79
C GLN A 98 -5.07 7.36 15.15
N ALA A 99 -6.07 7.33 14.26
CA ALA A 99 -7.38 7.94 14.49
C ALA A 99 -8.04 7.33 15.73
N GLU A 100 -8.12 6.00 15.81
CA GLU A 100 -8.71 5.30 16.96
C GLU A 100 -8.00 5.65 18.27
N LYS A 101 -6.67 5.71 18.27
CA LYS A 101 -5.87 6.09 19.45
C LYS A 101 -6.11 7.54 19.89
N ALA A 102 -6.37 8.43 18.94
CA ALA A 102 -6.56 9.85 19.21
C ALA A 102 -7.99 10.20 19.65
N THR A 103 -8.99 9.53 19.08
CA THR A 103 -10.42 9.82 19.34
C THR A 103 -11.02 8.93 20.42
N GLY A 104 -10.45 7.74 20.64
CA GLY A 104 -11.04 6.71 21.50
C GLY A 104 -12.29 6.04 20.92
N GLN A 105 -12.62 6.34 19.66
CA GLN A 105 -13.72 5.75 18.90
C GLN A 105 -13.13 4.80 17.86
N SER A 106 -13.72 3.61 17.69
CA SER A 106 -13.29 2.69 16.63
C SER A 106 -13.63 3.24 15.25
N ASP A 107 -12.87 2.84 14.24
CA ASP A 107 -13.11 3.27 12.86
C ASP A 107 -14.50 2.84 12.37
N ASP A 108 -14.94 1.64 12.75
CA ASP A 108 -16.25 1.10 12.40
C ASP A 108 -17.38 1.97 12.97
N GLU A 109 -17.32 2.31 14.26
CA GLU A 109 -18.31 3.19 14.90
C GLU A 109 -18.37 4.55 14.21
N TRP A 110 -17.21 5.07 13.81
CA TRP A 110 -17.12 6.32 13.06
C TRP A 110 -17.80 6.21 11.69
N TRP A 111 -17.50 5.17 10.91
CA TRP A 111 -18.11 4.96 9.58
C TRP A 111 -19.62 4.69 9.65
N TYR A 112 -20.08 3.92 10.64
CA TYR A 112 -21.51 3.69 10.86
C TYR A 112 -22.25 5.00 11.19
N ALA A 113 -21.71 5.82 12.10
CA ALA A 113 -22.32 7.10 12.45
C ALA A 113 -22.34 8.08 11.26
N ARG A 114 -21.26 8.12 10.47
CA ARG A 114 -21.12 9.04 9.33
C ARG A 114 -21.95 8.63 8.12
N SER A 115 -22.06 7.34 7.83
CA SER A 115 -22.93 6.82 6.76
C SER A 115 -24.42 7.02 7.07
N ALA A 116 -24.81 6.92 8.35
CA ALA A 116 -26.17 7.29 8.78
C ALA A 116 -26.45 8.77 8.53
N HIS A 117 -25.55 9.65 8.95
CA HIS A 117 -25.70 11.09 8.73
C HIS A 117 -25.71 11.48 7.25
N LEU A 118 -24.90 10.83 6.40
CA LEU A 118 -24.91 11.07 4.96
C LEU A 118 -26.29 10.81 4.33
N ARG A 119 -26.98 9.75 4.79
CA ARG A 119 -28.35 9.44 4.34
C ARG A 119 -29.38 10.46 4.79
N GLU A 120 -29.19 11.11 5.94
CA GLU A 120 -30.08 12.18 6.40
C GLU A 120 -29.95 13.43 5.53
N VAL A 121 -28.71 13.81 5.17
CA VAL A 121 -28.44 15.04 4.40
C VAL A 121 -28.60 14.86 2.88
N SER A 122 -28.53 13.63 2.37
CA SER A 122 -28.80 13.28 0.97
C SER A 122 -29.70 12.05 0.87
N PRO A 123 -31.02 12.20 1.10
CA PRO A 123 -31.97 11.09 0.98
C PRO A 123 -32.04 10.49 -0.43
N ASP A 124 -31.70 11.28 -1.45
CA ASP A 124 -31.66 10.94 -2.87
C ASP A 124 -30.30 10.41 -3.34
N PHE A 125 -29.37 10.11 -2.42
CA PHE A 125 -27.97 9.74 -2.75
C PHE A 125 -27.91 8.57 -3.74
N ALA A 126 -28.69 7.51 -3.51
CA ALA A 126 -28.67 6.32 -4.36
C ALA A 126 -29.17 6.60 -5.79
N GLU A 127 -30.13 7.51 -5.94
CA GLU A 127 -30.66 7.91 -7.25
C GLU A 127 -29.67 8.80 -7.99
N ARG A 128 -28.94 9.65 -7.26
CA ARG A 128 -27.92 10.55 -7.81
C ARG A 128 -26.60 9.87 -8.13
N PHE A 129 -26.24 8.85 -7.36
CA PHE A 129 -24.97 8.13 -7.47
C PHE A 129 -25.19 6.60 -7.57
N PRO A 130 -25.91 6.14 -8.62
CA PRO A 130 -26.28 4.73 -8.74
C PRO A 130 -25.06 3.82 -8.90
N THR A 131 -24.02 4.26 -9.61
CA THR A 131 -22.78 3.47 -9.79
C THR A 131 -21.99 3.32 -8.49
N LEU A 132 -21.92 4.36 -7.67
CA LEU A 132 -21.27 4.26 -6.34
C LEU A 132 -22.08 3.35 -5.43
N THR A 133 -23.41 3.48 -5.45
CA THR A 133 -24.30 2.62 -4.66
C THR A 133 -24.19 1.15 -5.07
N TRP A 134 -24.02 0.86 -6.36
CA TRP A 134 -23.76 -0.50 -6.84
C TRP A 134 -22.43 -1.03 -6.30
N MET A 135 -21.35 -0.25 -6.37
CA MET A 135 -20.03 -0.64 -5.85
C MET A 135 -20.07 -0.94 -4.34
N GLU A 136 -20.77 -0.09 -3.57
CA GLU A 136 -20.95 -0.27 -2.12
C GLU A 136 -21.78 -1.53 -1.79
N GLY A 137 -22.74 -1.88 -2.66
CA GLY A 137 -23.68 -2.98 -2.45
C GLY A 137 -23.11 -4.39 -2.60
N GLU A 138 -21.98 -4.56 -3.29
CA GLU A 138 -21.47 -5.91 -3.59
C GLU A 138 -20.67 -6.56 -2.44
N GLN A 139 -20.05 -5.77 -1.55
CA GLN A 139 -19.33 -6.28 -0.37
C GLN A 139 -18.64 -5.22 0.51
N ALA A 140 -18.96 -3.93 0.39
CA ALA A 140 -18.11 -2.84 0.90
C ALA A 140 -17.90 -2.76 2.43
N PHE A 141 -18.46 -3.67 3.21
CA PHE A 141 -18.32 -3.71 4.68
C PHE A 141 -18.07 -5.14 5.21
N ARG A 142 -17.45 -6.02 4.43
CA ARG A 142 -17.11 -7.36 4.92
C ARG A 142 -15.85 -7.30 5.80
N MET A 143 -16.07 -7.36 7.11
CA MET A 143 -15.01 -7.63 8.06
C MET A 143 -14.72 -9.13 8.07
N GLU A 144 -13.53 -9.54 7.63
CA GLU A 144 -13.06 -10.92 7.78
C GLU A 144 -12.38 -11.13 9.13
N ASP A 145 -11.73 -10.07 9.65
CA ASP A 145 -11.06 -10.05 10.95
C ASP A 145 -11.63 -8.92 11.82
N GLU A 146 -12.48 -9.27 12.79
CA GLU A 146 -13.07 -8.33 13.74
C GLU A 146 -12.05 -7.69 14.71
N THR A 147 -10.79 -8.14 14.69
CA THR A 147 -9.72 -7.58 15.54
C THR A 147 -8.96 -6.42 14.90
N VAL A 148 -9.22 -6.17 13.61
CA VAL A 148 -8.62 -5.09 12.81
C VAL A 148 -9.73 -4.13 12.40
N SER A 149 -9.42 -2.83 12.26
CA SER A 149 -10.43 -1.86 11.84
C SER A 149 -10.75 -1.98 10.35
N TYR A 150 -11.96 -1.59 9.94
CA TYR A 150 -12.39 -1.63 8.55
C TYR A 150 -11.37 -1.01 7.58
N LEU A 151 -10.94 0.24 7.81
CA LEU A 151 -9.98 0.89 6.91
C LEU A 151 -8.61 0.23 6.88
N GLU A 152 -8.19 -0.43 7.96
CA GLU A 152 -6.93 -1.18 7.96
C GLU A 152 -7.04 -2.47 7.14
N GLN A 153 -8.18 -3.17 7.23
CA GLN A 153 -8.44 -4.35 6.40
C GLN A 153 -8.53 -3.97 4.92
N GLU A 154 -9.33 -2.95 4.57
CA GLU A 154 -9.44 -2.44 3.19
C GLU A 154 -8.08 -2.01 2.64
N ALA A 155 -7.25 -1.35 3.46
CA ALA A 155 -5.90 -0.98 3.05
C ALA A 155 -5.02 -2.21 2.77
N ARG A 156 -5.16 -3.28 3.56
CA ARG A 156 -4.43 -4.53 3.33
C ARG A 156 -4.87 -5.18 2.02
N GLU A 157 -6.17 -5.29 1.78
CA GLU A 157 -6.72 -5.87 0.55
C GLU A 157 -6.34 -5.05 -0.69
N ALA A 158 -6.40 -3.72 -0.60
CA ALA A 158 -5.96 -2.83 -1.68
C ALA A 158 -4.46 -2.98 -1.98
N PHE A 159 -3.62 -3.18 -0.96
CA PHE A 159 -2.20 -3.50 -1.15
C PHE A 159 -2.02 -4.82 -1.90
N GLU A 160 -2.67 -5.90 -1.47
CA GLU A 160 -2.54 -7.22 -2.08
C GLU A 160 -3.02 -7.22 -3.54
N LEU A 161 -4.19 -6.63 -3.80
CA LEU A 161 -4.75 -6.52 -5.14
C LEU A 161 -3.87 -5.67 -6.05
N SER A 162 -3.43 -4.49 -5.59
CA SER A 162 -2.61 -3.59 -6.41
C SER A 162 -1.25 -4.20 -6.74
N LEU A 163 -0.63 -4.93 -5.79
CA LEU A 163 0.60 -5.66 -6.03
C LEU A 163 0.39 -6.77 -7.06
N ALA A 164 -0.67 -7.58 -6.92
CA ALA A 164 -0.98 -8.65 -7.88
C ALA A 164 -1.15 -8.10 -9.31
N VAL A 165 -1.95 -7.04 -9.47
CA VAL A 165 -2.20 -6.37 -10.76
C VAL A 165 -0.89 -5.82 -11.37
N LEU A 166 -0.04 -5.19 -10.56
CA LEU A 166 1.26 -4.68 -11.03
C LEU A 166 2.19 -5.81 -11.47
N LEU A 167 2.27 -6.91 -10.70
CA LEU A 167 3.10 -8.06 -11.04
C LEU A 167 2.61 -8.73 -12.33
N ASP A 168 1.30 -8.86 -12.54
CA ASP A 168 0.74 -9.38 -13.80
C ASP A 168 1.09 -8.47 -14.98
N GLY A 169 0.99 -7.16 -14.81
CA GLY A 169 1.39 -6.17 -15.82
C GLY A 169 2.88 -6.24 -16.18
N ILE A 170 3.75 -6.48 -15.20
CA ILE A 170 5.18 -6.72 -15.43
C ILE A 170 5.38 -8.00 -16.26
N GLU A 171 4.69 -9.08 -15.91
CA GLU A 171 4.79 -10.35 -16.62
C GLU A 171 4.34 -10.25 -18.08
N VAL A 172 3.25 -9.51 -18.34
CA VAL A 172 2.81 -9.20 -19.71
C VAL A 172 3.87 -8.40 -20.46
N SER A 173 4.47 -7.39 -19.80
CA SER A 173 5.52 -6.56 -20.41
C SER A 173 6.76 -7.38 -20.78
N MET A 174 7.13 -8.38 -19.97
CA MET A 174 8.24 -9.29 -20.26
C MET A 174 8.01 -10.15 -21.51
N LYS A 175 6.75 -10.43 -21.86
CA LYS A 175 6.40 -11.25 -23.04
C LYS A 175 6.30 -10.44 -24.34
N ALA A 176 6.25 -9.11 -24.21
CA ALA A 176 6.08 -8.18 -25.34
C ALA A 176 7.41 -7.65 -25.91
N GLU A 177 8.53 -7.94 -25.25
CA GLU A 177 9.91 -7.57 -25.63
C GLU A 177 10.63 -8.76 -26.28
#